data_AF-A0A1F8EIR5-F1
#
_entry.id   AF-A0A1F8EIR5-F1
#
_cell.length_a   1.000
_cell.length_b   1.000
_cell.length_c   1.000
_cell.angle_alpha   90.00
_cell.angle_beta   90.00
_cell.angle_gamma   90.00
#
_symmetry.space_group_name_H-M   'P 1'
#
loop_
_entity.id
_entity.type
_entity.pdbx_description
1 polymer ?
#
loop_
_entity_poly.entity_id
_entity_poly.type
_entity_poly.pdbx_seq_one_letter_code
_entity_poly.pdbx_strand_id
1 'polypeptide(L)'
;MLRNFVAFLALLACAGAVVYFFFLWERFLNYIFWRKDPTSVILRLFLRKDKRTLKIFYEIWESAVDKDFKFRCPWITTTKQWVRPLPFWGRAYLSKNMIVITGYLINQLNDSELSAVIAHELGHLIDYQTKRKGHPFFTPEKAALLGNEMMAWEIADYITSPEIVDNYFTKRNSL
;
A
#
# COMPACT_ATOMS: atom_id res chain seq x y z
N MET A 1 44.68 -4.64 29.70
CA MET A 1 43.24 -4.76 30.03
C MET A 1 42.44 -3.50 29.73
N LEU A 2 42.81 -2.33 30.26
CA LEU A 2 42.05 -1.08 30.07
C LEU A 2 41.84 -0.67 28.60
N ARG A 3 42.87 -0.76 27.75
CA ARG A 3 42.77 -0.42 26.31
C ARG A 3 41.78 -1.31 25.54
N ASN A 4 41.72 -2.60 25.87
CA ASN A 4 40.79 -3.54 25.24
C ASN A 4 39.36 -3.31 25.75
N PHE A 5 39.21 -2.94 27.02
CA PHE A 5 37.93 -2.58 27.62
C PHE A 5 37.34 -1.29 27.01
N VAL A 6 38.16 -0.27 26.80
CA VAL A 6 37.74 0.99 26.13
C VAL A 6 37.38 0.74 24.67
N ALA A 7 38.15 -0.08 23.94
CA ALA A 7 37.82 -0.46 22.57
C ALA A 7 36.49 -1.23 22.46
N PHE A 8 36.21 -2.11 23.42
CA PHE A 8 34.95 -2.84 23.51
C PHE A 8 33.75 -1.90 23.76
N LEU A 9 33.87 -0.94 24.67
CA LEU A 9 32.83 0.07 24.91
C LEU A 9 32.58 0.97 23.68
N ALA A 10 33.64 1.36 22.96
CA ALA A 10 33.51 2.13 21.73
C ALA A 10 32.79 1.35 20.62
N LEU A 11 33.07 0.06 20.47
CA LEU A 11 32.36 -0.84 19.54
C LEU A 11 30.88 -0.96 19.89
N LEU A 12 30.54 -1.13 21.18
CA LEU A 12 29.14 -1.16 21.63
C LEU A 12 28.42 0.17 21.38
N ALA A 13 29.08 1.30 21.61
CA ALA A 13 28.50 2.62 21.33
C ALA A 13 28.27 2.83 19.82
N CYS A 14 29.21 2.39 18.97
CA CYS A 14 29.06 2.44 17.52
C CYS A 14 27.92 1.54 17.04
N ALA A 15 27.82 0.32 17.55
CA ALA A 15 26.72 -0.59 17.25
C ALA A 15 25.37 0.01 17.67
N GLY A 16 25.29 0.56 18.88
CA GLY A 16 24.11 1.25 19.38
C GLY A 16 23.70 2.46 18.53
N ALA A 17 24.68 3.26 18.10
CA ALA A 17 24.44 4.40 17.21
C ALA A 17 23.93 3.98 15.83
N VAL A 18 24.43 2.88 15.28
CA VAL A 18 23.96 2.32 14.01
C VAL A 18 22.51 1.84 14.13
N VAL A 19 22.17 1.10 15.20
CA VAL A 19 20.78 0.67 15.45
C VAL A 19 19.86 1.86 15.63
N TYR A 20 20.29 2.87 16.40
CA TYR A 20 19.50 4.09 16.62
C TYR A 20 19.29 4.89 15.34
N PHE A 21 20.31 4.96 14.46
CA PHE A 21 20.17 5.56 13.14
C PHE A 21 19.13 4.83 12.29
N PHE A 22 19.14 3.50 12.25
CA PHE A 22 18.13 2.72 11.54
C PHE A 22 16.71 2.97 12.09
N PHE A 23 16.57 3.06 13.41
CA PHE A 23 15.30 3.38 14.05
C PHE A 23 14.79 4.80 13.69
N LEU A 24 15.67 5.81 13.75
CA LEU A 24 15.33 7.18 13.34
C LEU A 24 15.00 7.25 11.85
N TRP A 25 15.73 6.52 11.02
CA TRP A 25 15.50 6.41 9.59
C TRP A 25 14.13 5.81 9.28
N GLU A 26 13.75 4.74 9.97
CA GLU A 26 12.42 4.13 9.87
C GLU A 26 11.32 5.11 10.28
N ARG A 27 11.50 5.84 11.39
CA ARG A 27 10.54 6.87 11.84
C ARG A 27 10.45 8.04 10.86
N PHE A 28 11.57 8.44 10.26
CA PHE A 28 11.61 9.51 9.27
C PHE A 28 10.91 9.09 7.97
N LEU A 29 11.17 7.88 7.48
CA LEU A 29 10.46 7.32 6.33
C LEU A 29 8.96 7.25 6.62
N ASN A 30 8.56 6.67 7.75
CA ASN A 30 7.17 6.67 8.17
C ASN A 30 6.62 8.10 8.21
N TYR A 31 7.29 9.05 8.86
CA TYR A 31 6.85 10.44 8.89
C TYR A 31 6.58 11.03 7.50
N ILE A 32 7.46 10.79 6.52
CA ILE A 32 7.29 11.24 5.14
C ILE A 32 6.10 10.54 4.48
N PHE A 33 5.97 9.22 4.61
CA PHE A 33 4.86 8.47 4.02
C PHE A 33 3.52 8.76 4.69
N TRP A 34 3.50 9.21 5.95
CA TRP A 34 2.28 9.50 6.70
C TRP A 34 1.86 10.98 6.64
N ARG A 35 2.76 11.94 6.34
CA ARG A 35 2.36 13.33 6.04
C ARG A 35 1.94 13.51 4.57
N LYS A 36 0.63 13.70 4.43
CA LYS A 36 -0.25 14.24 3.37
C LYS A 36 0.27 14.87 2.05
N ASP A 37 1.55 14.92 1.70
CA ASP A 37 1.98 15.45 0.39
C ASP A 37 2.87 14.49 -0.41
N PRO A 38 2.26 13.64 -1.26
CA PRO A 38 3.02 12.73 -2.09
C PRO A 38 3.73 13.41 -3.25
N THR A 39 3.48 14.70 -3.46
CA THR A 39 4.20 15.52 -4.42
C THR A 39 5.47 16.14 -3.85
N SER A 40 5.76 15.99 -2.55
CA SER A 40 7.00 16.49 -1.95
C SER A 40 8.22 15.89 -2.65
N VAL A 41 9.24 16.72 -2.87
CA VAL A 41 10.52 16.31 -3.50
C VAL A 41 11.08 15.09 -2.79
N ILE A 42 10.96 15.06 -1.47
CA ILE A 42 11.41 13.96 -0.62
C ILE A 42 10.67 12.66 -0.97
N LEU A 43 9.34 12.63 -1.03
CA LEU A 43 8.63 11.40 -1.39
C LEU A 43 8.98 10.94 -2.80
N ARG A 44 9.07 11.84 -3.78
CA ARG A 44 9.44 11.50 -5.17
C ARG A 44 10.80 10.78 -5.27
N LEU A 45 11.76 11.09 -4.38
CA LEU A 45 13.05 10.38 -4.33
C LEU A 45 12.92 8.91 -3.95
N PHE A 46 11.84 8.51 -3.28
CA PHE A 46 11.58 7.14 -2.85
C PHE A 46 10.56 6.42 -3.75
N LEU A 47 9.99 7.10 -4.75
CA LEU A 47 9.00 6.54 -5.66
C LEU A 47 9.62 6.12 -7.00
N ARG A 48 9.03 5.12 -7.64
CA ARG A 48 9.33 4.70 -9.01
C ARG A 48 8.07 4.19 -9.70
N LYS A 49 8.11 4.16 -11.03
CA LYS A 49 7.11 3.45 -11.84
C LYS A 49 7.57 2.01 -12.04
N ASP A 50 6.69 1.05 -11.77
CA ASP A 50 6.91 -0.36 -12.04
C ASP A 50 5.94 -0.83 -13.14
N LYS A 51 6.48 -1.45 -14.21
CA LYS A 51 5.69 -1.83 -15.39
C LYS A 51 4.63 -2.89 -15.06
N ARG A 52 4.97 -3.87 -14.21
CA ARG A 52 4.08 -4.97 -13.83
C ARG A 52 2.92 -4.43 -12.99
N THR A 53 3.24 -3.62 -11.98
CA THR A 53 2.22 -2.94 -11.15
C THR A 53 1.31 -2.05 -11.98
N LEU A 54 1.86 -1.28 -12.92
CA LEU A 54 1.07 -0.40 -13.79
C LEU A 54 0.11 -1.21 -14.67
N LYS A 55 0.60 -2.29 -15.30
CA LYS A 55 -0.23 -3.16 -16.13
C LYS A 55 -1.43 -3.72 -15.35
N ILE A 56 -1.16 -4.36 -14.22
CA ILE A 56 -2.21 -4.94 -13.35
C ILE A 56 -3.19 -3.88 -12.87
N PHE A 57 -2.70 -2.70 -12.49
CA PHE A 57 -3.57 -1.60 -12.07
C PHE A 57 -4.53 -1.16 -13.17
N TYR A 58 -4.06 -1.00 -14.41
CA TYR A 58 -4.94 -0.59 -15.50
C TYR A 58 -6.00 -1.64 -15.80
N GLU A 59 -5.65 -2.93 -15.77
CA GLU A 59 -6.63 -4.02 -15.92
C GLU A 59 -7.74 -3.96 -14.85
N ILE A 60 -7.36 -3.74 -13.59
CA ILE A 60 -8.31 -3.63 -12.47
C ILE A 60 -9.14 -2.35 -12.58
N TRP A 61 -8.51 -1.23 -12.94
CA TRP A 61 -9.18 0.06 -13.10
C TRP A 61 -10.19 0.02 -14.24
N GLU A 62 -9.84 -0.55 -15.39
CA GLU A 62 -10.75 -0.76 -16.52
C GLU A 62 -11.92 -1.63 -16.11
N SER A 63 -11.70 -2.74 -15.41
CA SER A 63 -12.77 -3.59 -14.88
C SER A 63 -13.73 -2.83 -13.94
N ALA A 64 -13.22 -1.93 -13.09
CA ALA A 64 -14.06 -1.09 -12.25
C ALA A 64 -14.89 -0.08 -13.06
N VAL A 65 -14.32 0.49 -14.13
CA VAL A 65 -15.02 1.39 -15.06
C VAL A 65 -16.09 0.63 -15.85
N ASP A 66 -15.79 -0.58 -16.33
CA ASP A 66 -16.72 -1.45 -17.06
C ASP A 66 -17.90 -1.89 -16.19
N LYS A 67 -17.65 -2.05 -14.89
CA LYS A 67 -18.71 -2.27 -13.88
C LYS A 67 -19.48 -1.01 -13.52
N ASP A 68 -19.21 0.10 -14.19
CA ASP A 68 -19.95 1.37 -14.15
C ASP A 68 -19.66 2.26 -12.93
N PHE A 69 -18.59 1.99 -12.17
CA PHE A 69 -18.15 2.92 -11.13
C PHE A 69 -17.70 4.26 -11.73
N LYS A 70 -18.29 5.35 -11.26
CA LYS A 70 -17.94 6.72 -11.66
C LYS A 70 -16.94 7.34 -10.67
N PHE A 71 -15.66 7.24 -10.99
CA PHE A 71 -14.56 7.81 -10.20
C PHE A 71 -13.39 8.23 -11.09
N ARG A 72 -12.52 9.11 -10.60
CA ARG A 72 -11.36 9.58 -11.36
C ARG A 72 -10.23 8.56 -11.23
N CYS A 73 -9.62 8.20 -12.36
CA CYS A 73 -8.44 7.32 -12.41
C CYS A 73 -7.36 7.76 -11.39
N PRO A 74 -7.00 6.91 -10.43
CA PRO A 74 -5.92 7.18 -9.51
C PRO A 74 -4.55 7.19 -10.18
N TRP A 75 -3.60 7.87 -9.56
CA TRP A 75 -2.19 7.68 -9.87
C TRP A 75 -1.64 6.51 -9.07
N ILE A 76 -1.02 5.53 -9.70
CA ILE A 76 -0.31 4.45 -9.00
C ILE A 76 1.22 4.60 -9.14
N THR A 77 1.92 4.30 -8.06
CA THR A 77 3.38 4.31 -8.00
C THR A 77 3.87 3.25 -7.01
N THR A 78 5.17 2.96 -7.04
CA THR A 78 5.78 2.00 -6.12
C THR A 78 6.93 2.66 -5.35
N THR A 79 7.24 2.19 -4.14
CA THR A 79 8.45 2.64 -3.45
C THR A 79 9.69 1.97 -4.03
N LYS A 80 10.89 2.53 -3.81
CA LYS A 80 12.15 1.87 -4.13
C LYS A 80 12.36 0.66 -3.21
N GLN A 81 12.96 -0.41 -3.73
CA GLN A 81 13.12 -1.70 -3.03
C GLN A 81 13.91 -1.63 -1.72
N TRP A 82 14.83 -0.67 -1.58
CA TRP A 82 15.66 -0.49 -0.40
C TRP A 82 14.97 0.28 0.74
N VAL A 83 13.75 0.78 0.51
CA VAL A 83 12.92 1.38 1.56
C VAL A 83 12.31 0.23 2.38
N ARG A 84 12.97 -0.15 3.49
CA ARG A 84 12.54 -1.23 4.41
C ARG A 84 12.57 -0.77 5.87
N PRO A 85 11.66 -1.29 6.74
CA PRO A 85 10.37 -1.91 6.44
C PRO A 85 9.22 -0.87 6.53
N LEU A 86 8.39 -0.76 5.50
CA LEU A 86 7.11 -0.06 5.62
C LEU A 86 6.05 -1.08 6.07
N PRO A 87 5.15 -0.73 7.02
CA PRO A 87 4.22 -1.67 7.63
C PRO A 87 2.99 -1.98 6.75
N PHE A 88 3.08 -1.83 5.42
CA PHE A 88 1.96 -2.01 4.50
C PHE A 88 2.42 -2.52 3.13
N TRP A 89 1.54 -3.25 2.44
CA TRP A 89 1.80 -3.80 1.11
C TRP A 89 1.37 -2.83 0.01
N GLY A 90 0.21 -2.21 0.20
CA GLY A 90 -0.30 -1.08 -0.56
C GLY A 90 -0.83 -0.01 0.39
N ARG A 91 -1.03 1.20 -0.13
CA ARG A 91 -1.73 2.28 0.57
C ARG A 91 -2.40 3.25 -0.39
N ALA A 92 -3.69 3.45 -0.17
CA ALA A 92 -4.50 4.49 -0.77
C ALA A 92 -4.33 5.83 -0.02
N TYR A 93 -3.95 6.86 -0.77
CA TYR A 93 -3.89 8.25 -0.33
C TYR A 93 -5.12 8.99 -0.84
N LEU A 94 -6.22 8.85 -0.10
CA LEU A 94 -7.57 9.28 -0.50
C LEU A 94 -7.64 10.70 -1.06
N SER A 95 -7.19 11.69 -0.29
CA SER A 95 -7.21 13.12 -0.70
C SER A 95 -6.37 13.44 -1.95
N LYS A 96 -5.47 12.54 -2.35
CA LYS A 96 -4.53 12.72 -3.46
C LYS A 96 -4.85 11.83 -4.66
N ASN A 97 -5.88 10.99 -4.54
CA ASN A 97 -6.26 10.01 -5.55
C ASN A 97 -5.06 9.18 -6.03
N MET A 98 -4.32 8.61 -5.08
CA MET A 98 -3.06 7.93 -5.36
C MET A 98 -2.94 6.61 -4.59
N ILE A 99 -2.33 5.61 -5.23
CA ILE A 99 -1.97 4.32 -4.62
C ILE A 99 -0.44 4.20 -4.61
N VAL A 100 0.11 3.83 -3.45
CA VAL A 100 1.55 3.50 -3.31
C VAL A 100 1.68 2.04 -2.95
N ILE A 101 2.39 1.27 -3.77
CA ILE A 101 2.73 -0.13 -3.47
C ILE A 101 4.17 -0.22 -2.95
N THR A 102 4.39 -1.03 -1.93
CA THR A 102 5.71 -1.18 -1.31
C THR A 102 6.64 -2.01 -2.19
N GLY A 103 7.69 -1.39 -2.70
CA GLY A 103 8.56 -1.97 -3.74
C GLY A 103 9.32 -3.23 -3.35
N TYR A 104 9.66 -3.41 -2.08
CA TYR A 104 10.35 -4.64 -1.64
C TYR A 104 9.41 -5.87 -1.66
N LEU A 105 8.10 -5.65 -1.54
CA LEU A 105 7.08 -6.71 -1.50
C LEU A 105 6.59 -7.10 -2.90
N ILE A 106 6.65 -6.20 -3.89
CA ILE A 106 6.18 -6.47 -5.25
C ILE A 106 6.82 -7.70 -5.87
N ASN A 107 8.10 -7.95 -5.59
CA ASN A 107 8.81 -9.13 -6.12
C ASN A 107 8.48 -10.43 -5.36
N GLN A 108 7.84 -10.33 -4.19
CA GLN A 108 7.42 -11.46 -3.38
C GLN A 108 5.99 -11.89 -3.69
N LEU A 109 5.18 -10.97 -4.25
CA LEU A 109 3.81 -11.22 -4.64
C LEU A 109 3.74 -11.76 -6.08
N ASN A 110 2.95 -12.81 -6.28
CA ASN A 110 2.51 -13.22 -7.61
C ASN A 110 1.46 -12.22 -8.17
N ASP A 111 1.05 -12.41 -9.43
CA ASP A 111 0.13 -11.46 -10.08
C ASP A 111 -1.23 -11.40 -9.36
N SER A 112 -1.78 -12.54 -8.93
CA SER A 112 -3.05 -12.59 -8.20
C SER A 112 -2.99 -11.83 -6.87
N GLU A 113 -1.92 -12.02 -6.10
CA GLU A 113 -1.73 -11.35 -4.81
C GLU A 113 -1.55 -9.85 -4.97
N LEU A 114 -0.76 -9.44 -5.97
CA LEU A 114 -0.57 -8.04 -6.30
C LEU A 114 -1.88 -7.41 -6.79
N SER A 115 -2.67 -8.15 -7.57
CA SER A 115 -4.01 -7.73 -7.99
C SER A 115 -4.93 -7.50 -6.81
N ALA A 116 -4.98 -8.42 -5.84
CA ALA A 116 -5.81 -8.29 -4.65
C ALA A 116 -5.44 -7.03 -3.82
N VAL A 117 -4.14 -6.77 -3.62
CA VAL A 117 -3.66 -5.57 -2.93
C VAL A 117 -4.08 -4.31 -3.68
N ILE A 118 -3.85 -4.25 -5.00
CA ILE A 118 -4.19 -3.06 -5.79
C ILE A 118 -5.70 -2.83 -5.81
N ALA A 119 -6.50 -3.90 -5.97
CA ALA A 119 -7.96 -3.83 -5.97
C ALA A 119 -8.51 -3.32 -4.62
N HIS A 120 -7.93 -3.77 -3.50
CA HIS A 120 -8.28 -3.26 -2.18
C HIS A 120 -8.00 -1.75 -2.03
N GLU A 121 -6.79 -1.29 -2.40
CA GLU A 121 -6.46 0.13 -2.33
C GLU A 121 -7.31 0.98 -3.31
N LEU A 122 -7.68 0.42 -4.45
CA LEU A 122 -8.60 1.05 -5.37
C LEU A 122 -10.01 1.14 -4.79
N GLY A 123 -10.47 0.10 -4.09
CA GLY A 123 -11.73 0.07 -3.36
C GLY A 123 -11.86 1.22 -2.36
N HIS A 124 -10.80 1.49 -1.59
CA HIS A 124 -10.72 2.65 -0.71
C HIS A 124 -10.92 3.99 -1.46
N LEU A 125 -10.33 4.14 -2.64
CA LEU A 125 -10.47 5.35 -3.46
C LEU A 125 -11.86 5.48 -4.11
N ILE A 126 -12.45 4.37 -4.52
CA ILE A 126 -13.82 4.33 -5.05
C ILE A 126 -14.80 4.71 -3.94
N ASP A 127 -14.71 4.09 -2.76
CA ASP A 127 -15.54 4.42 -1.59
C ASP A 127 -15.43 5.92 -1.27
N TYR A 128 -14.21 6.44 -1.15
CA TYR A 128 -13.96 7.84 -0.83
C TYR A 128 -14.53 8.82 -1.87
N GLN A 129 -14.36 8.56 -3.16
CA GLN A 129 -14.80 9.46 -4.24
C GLN A 129 -16.31 9.42 -4.46
N THR A 130 -16.89 8.22 -4.42
CA THR A 130 -18.33 8.03 -4.64
C THR A 130 -19.15 8.33 -3.39
N LYS A 131 -18.53 8.29 -2.21
CA LYS A 131 -19.19 8.39 -0.91
C LYS A 131 -20.34 7.38 -0.79
N ARG A 132 -20.14 6.19 -1.38
CA ARG A 132 -21.11 5.07 -1.44
C ARG A 132 -22.43 5.43 -2.11
N LYS A 133 -22.37 6.22 -3.18
CA LYS A 133 -23.56 6.69 -3.92
C LYS A 133 -23.42 6.46 -5.41
N GLY A 134 -24.58 6.41 -6.08
CA GLY A 134 -24.65 6.42 -7.54
C GLY A 134 -24.21 5.12 -8.21
N HIS A 135 -24.14 4.01 -7.47
CA HIS A 135 -23.80 2.70 -8.01
C HIS A 135 -24.64 1.60 -7.34
N PRO A 136 -25.22 0.63 -8.09
CA PRO A 136 -26.05 -0.45 -7.54
C PRO A 136 -25.34 -1.33 -6.49
N PHE A 137 -24.02 -1.43 -6.57
CA PHE A 137 -23.20 -2.12 -5.56
C PHE A 137 -23.38 -1.54 -4.15
N PHE A 138 -23.61 -0.23 -4.02
CA PHE A 138 -23.79 0.44 -2.72
C PHE A 138 -25.24 0.34 -2.25
N THR A 139 -25.68 -0.88 -1.90
CA THR A 139 -26.98 -1.06 -1.26
C THR A 139 -27.01 -0.30 0.08
N PRO A 140 -28.19 0.16 0.55
CA PRO A 140 -28.30 0.85 1.84
C PRO A 140 -27.66 0.06 3.00
N GLU A 141 -27.80 -1.27 2.99
CA GLU A 141 -27.23 -2.16 4.00
C GLU A 141 -25.71 -2.12 3.96
N LYS A 142 -25.11 -2.30 2.78
CA LYS A 142 -23.64 -2.23 2.62
C LYS A 142 -23.11 -0.86 3.02
N ALA A 143 -23.78 0.21 2.60
CA ALA A 143 -23.35 1.57 2.87
C ALA A 143 -23.37 1.93 4.37
N ALA A 144 -24.37 1.43 5.11
CA ALA A 144 -24.56 1.70 6.53
C ALA A 144 -23.74 0.78 7.45
N LEU A 145 -23.59 -0.50 7.09
CA LEU A 145 -23.06 -1.52 8.00
C LEU A 145 -21.57 -1.80 7.81
N LEU A 146 -21.05 -1.63 6.60
CA LEU A 146 -19.65 -1.95 6.33
C LEU A 146 -18.73 -0.80 6.73
N GLY A 147 -17.74 -1.11 7.57
CA GLY A 147 -16.59 -0.22 7.79
C GLY A 147 -15.75 -0.05 6.52
N ASN A 148 -14.93 1.00 6.46
CA ASN A 148 -14.15 1.36 5.27
C ASN A 148 -13.26 0.20 4.77
N GLU A 149 -12.60 -0.51 5.68
CA GLU A 149 -11.74 -1.65 5.32
C GLU A 149 -12.51 -2.80 4.67
N MET A 150 -13.68 -3.15 5.23
CA MET A 150 -14.51 -4.22 4.68
C MET A 150 -15.13 -3.79 3.34
N MET A 151 -15.57 -2.53 3.23
CA MET A 151 -16.07 -1.97 1.98
C MET A 151 -15.01 -2.04 0.87
N ALA A 152 -13.76 -1.72 1.17
CA ALA A 152 -12.68 -1.79 0.20
C ALA A 152 -12.44 -3.22 -0.32
N TRP A 153 -12.52 -4.24 0.54
CA TRP A 153 -12.42 -5.65 0.13
C TRP A 153 -13.63 -6.12 -0.67
N GLU A 154 -14.83 -5.71 -0.31
CA GLU A 154 -16.05 -6.03 -1.06
C GLU A 154 -16.03 -5.40 -2.46
N ILE A 155 -15.54 -4.16 -2.59
CA ILE A 155 -15.34 -3.54 -3.90
C ILE A 155 -14.25 -4.30 -4.67
N ALA A 156 -13.14 -4.64 -4.01
CA ALA A 156 -12.05 -5.40 -4.62
C ALA A 156 -12.54 -6.72 -5.23
N ASP A 157 -13.27 -7.50 -4.44
CA ASP A 157 -13.91 -8.74 -4.85
C ASP A 157 -14.80 -8.53 -6.09
N TYR A 158 -15.68 -7.52 -6.01
CA TYR A 158 -16.58 -7.19 -7.10
C TYR A 158 -15.85 -6.76 -8.37
N ILE A 159 -14.73 -6.03 -8.31
CA ILE A 159 -14.00 -5.55 -9.50
C ILE A 159 -13.00 -6.57 -10.06
N THR A 160 -12.47 -7.50 -9.27
CA THR A 160 -11.60 -8.57 -9.79
C THR A 160 -12.39 -9.84 -10.01
N SER A 161 -12.53 -10.62 -8.94
CA SER A 161 -13.26 -11.88 -8.79
C SER A 161 -13.01 -12.41 -7.37
N PRO A 162 -13.91 -13.24 -6.81
CA PRO A 162 -13.74 -13.84 -5.48
C PRO A 162 -12.47 -14.66 -5.35
N GLU A 163 -12.12 -15.41 -6.40
CA GLU A 163 -10.93 -16.26 -6.42
C GLU A 163 -9.63 -15.47 -6.17
N ILE A 164 -9.53 -14.24 -6.67
CA ILE A 164 -8.34 -13.40 -6.50
C ILE A 164 -8.21 -12.93 -5.04
N VAL A 165 -9.33 -12.56 -4.41
CA VAL A 165 -9.37 -12.09 -3.03
C VAL A 165 -9.22 -13.25 -2.04
N ASP A 166 -9.89 -14.36 -2.29
CA ASP A 166 -9.80 -15.58 -1.49
C ASP A 166 -8.38 -16.13 -1.48
N ASN A 167 -7.73 -16.22 -2.65
CA ASN A 167 -6.33 -16.66 -2.76
C ASN A 167 -5.38 -15.80 -1.90
N TYR A 168 -5.63 -14.49 -1.80
CA TYR A 168 -4.86 -13.59 -0.95
C TYR A 168 -5.03 -13.92 0.53
N PHE A 169 -6.27 -14.15 0.99
CA PHE A 169 -6.55 -14.45 2.40
C PHE A 169 -6.13 -15.86 2.82
N THR A 170 -6.37 -16.89 1.99
CA THR A 170 -5.99 -18.27 2.29
C THR A 170 -4.49 -18.39 2.57
N LYS A 171 -3.66 -17.72 1.77
CA LYS A 171 -2.20 -17.76 1.96
C LYS A 171 -1.74 -16.92 3.15
N ARG A 172 -2.37 -15.76 3.39
CA ARG A 172 -2.03 -14.90 4.54
C ARG A 172 -2.35 -15.58 5.88
N ASN A 173 -3.39 -16.40 5.94
CA ASN A 173 -3.75 -17.17 7.13
C ASN A 173 -2.89 -18.44 7.31
N SER A 174 -2.03 -18.77 6.34
CA SER A 174 -1.11 -19.93 6.38
C SER A 174 0.34 -19.57 6.70
N LEU A 175 0.65 -18.28 6.81
CA LEU A 175 1.94 -17.69 7.18
C LEU A 175 1.91 -17.21 8.63
#